data_AF-A0A8T5T2Y8-F1
#
_entry.id   AF-A0A8T5T2Y8-F1
#
_cell.length_a   1.000
_cell.length_b   1.000
_cell.length_c   1.000
_cell.angle_alpha   90.00
_cell.angle_beta   90.00
_cell.angle_gamma   90.00
#
_symmetry.space_group_name_H-M   'P 1'
#
loop_
_entity.id
_entity.type
_entity.pdbx_description
1 polymer ?
#
loop_
_entity_poly.entity_id
_entity_poly.type
_entity_poly.pdbx_seq_one_letter_code
_entity_poly.pdbx_strand_id
1 'polypeptide(L)'
;VGFNMLNQTASKLIFPKTIKRNIGTLIMFPVRLAFSRTERLIKIIAELIENGQLNRSDIDLENPLEFIINEGGAKDLIDAAYRFCRYESGADITLSGTGDIEHLKANIESFLRPPLPKDDVLKLKNIFQNVDSVSGQ
;
A
#
# COMPACT_ATOMS: atom_id res chain seq x y z
N VAL A 1 -9.06 -6.38 -8.98
CA VAL A 1 -8.44 -6.92 -7.74
C VAL A 1 -7.00 -6.48 -7.69
N GLY A 2 -6.55 -5.99 -6.53
CA GLY A 2 -5.17 -5.55 -6.30
C GLY A 2 -4.80 -5.64 -4.83
N PHE A 3 -3.50 -5.48 -4.54
CA PHE A 3 -3.00 -5.33 -3.18
C PHE A 3 -1.88 -4.30 -3.11
N ASN A 4 -2.21 -3.13 -2.57
CA ASN A 4 -1.30 -2.06 -2.14
C ASN A 4 -2.03 -1.23 -1.06
N MET A 5 -1.42 -0.14 -0.58
CA MET A 5 -2.03 0.68 0.49
C MET A 5 -3.42 1.25 0.11
N LEU A 6 -3.65 1.55 -1.18
CA LEU A 6 -4.89 2.15 -1.67
C LEU A 6 -5.95 1.11 -2.08
N ASN A 7 -5.56 0.00 -2.71
CA ASN A 7 -6.48 -1.08 -3.07
C ASN A 7 -6.09 -2.35 -2.35
N GLN A 8 -6.95 -2.77 -1.42
CA GLN A 8 -6.70 -3.88 -0.51
C GLN A 8 -7.63 -5.07 -0.80
N THR A 9 -8.31 -5.08 -1.95
CA THR A 9 -9.34 -6.08 -2.30
C THR A 9 -8.85 -7.53 -2.23
N ALA A 10 -7.56 -7.79 -2.53
CA ALA A 10 -7.01 -9.14 -2.46
C ALA A 10 -7.08 -9.75 -1.05
N SER A 11 -6.95 -8.95 0.01
CA SER A 11 -7.06 -9.40 1.40
C SER A 11 -8.42 -10.02 1.73
N LYS A 12 -9.48 -9.51 1.10
CA LYS A 12 -10.85 -9.98 1.28
C LYS A 12 -11.21 -11.11 0.30
N LEU A 13 -10.76 -10.99 -0.95
CA LEU A 13 -11.28 -11.81 -2.06
C LEU A 13 -10.39 -12.99 -2.46
N ILE A 14 -9.07 -12.85 -2.28
CA ILE A 14 -8.06 -13.79 -2.80
C ILE A 14 -7.35 -14.52 -1.66
N PHE A 15 -6.71 -13.81 -0.73
CA PHE A 15 -5.84 -14.40 0.28
C PHE A 15 -6.52 -15.48 1.13
N PRO A 16 -7.78 -15.33 1.60
CA PRO A 16 -8.42 -16.40 2.37
C PRO A 16 -8.57 -17.71 1.58
N LYS A 17 -8.79 -17.62 0.26
CA LYS A 17 -8.95 -18.78 -0.61
C LYS A 17 -7.60 -19.42 -0.94
N THR A 18 -6.56 -18.62 -1.17
CA THR A 18 -5.22 -19.12 -1.49
C THR A 18 -4.57 -19.76 -0.27
N ILE A 19 -4.70 -19.15 0.92
CA ILE A 19 -4.26 -19.73 2.20
C ILE A 19 -4.92 -21.10 2.43
N LYS A 20 -6.26 -21.19 2.30
CA LYS A 20 -6.99 -22.46 2.48
C LYS A 20 -6.53 -23.56 1.51
N ARG A 21 -6.03 -23.19 0.34
CA ARG A 21 -5.59 -24.11 -0.73
C ARG A 21 -4.08 -24.30 -0.79
N ASN A 22 -3.32 -23.69 0.12
CA ASN A 22 -1.86 -23.67 0.10
C ASN A 22 -1.28 -23.20 -1.25
N ILE A 23 -1.84 -22.12 -1.79
CA ILE A 23 -1.38 -21.47 -3.03
C ILE A 23 -0.62 -20.19 -2.65
N GLY A 24 0.65 -20.11 -3.04
CA GLY A 24 1.43 -18.89 -2.87
C GLY A 24 0.97 -17.77 -3.78
N THR A 25 1.03 -16.53 -3.30
CA THR A 25 0.74 -15.33 -4.09
C THR A 25 1.95 -14.41 -4.20
N LEU A 26 2.01 -13.69 -5.31
CA LEU A 26 3.02 -12.66 -5.56
C LEU A 26 2.31 -11.32 -5.75
N ILE A 27 2.69 -10.34 -4.94
CA ILE A 27 2.20 -8.97 -5.02
C ILE A 27 3.05 -8.21 -6.03
N MET A 28 2.40 -7.90 -7.15
CA MET A 28 2.93 -6.99 -8.14
C MET A 28 2.40 -5.58 -7.87
N PHE A 29 3.23 -4.58 -8.11
CA PHE A 29 2.92 -3.15 -7.91
C PHE A 29 2.68 -2.73 -6.45
N PRO A 30 3.52 -3.17 -5.47
CA PRO A 30 3.45 -2.62 -4.12
C PRO A 30 3.75 -1.11 -4.15
N VAL A 31 4.74 -0.71 -4.97
CA VAL A 31 5.15 0.67 -5.19
C VAL A 31 4.88 1.08 -6.64
N ARG A 32 4.20 2.21 -6.83
CA ARG A 32 3.89 2.81 -8.13
C ARG A 32 3.98 4.33 -8.08
N LEU A 33 3.68 4.99 -9.20
CA LEU A 33 3.81 6.44 -9.37
C LEU A 33 3.07 7.22 -8.28
N ALA A 34 1.94 6.69 -7.78
CA ALA A 34 1.20 7.28 -6.67
C ALA A 34 2.08 7.52 -5.42
N PHE A 35 3.03 6.64 -5.11
CA PHE A 35 3.83 6.75 -3.89
C PHE A 35 5.19 7.43 -4.09
N SER A 36 5.57 7.70 -5.35
CA SER A 36 6.78 8.45 -5.68
C SER A 36 6.51 9.86 -6.21
N ARG A 37 5.24 10.20 -6.49
CA ARG A 37 4.82 11.52 -6.98
C ARG A 37 3.57 12.00 -6.24
N THR A 38 3.74 12.99 -5.36
CA THR A 38 2.66 13.54 -4.53
C THR A 38 1.47 14.03 -5.36
N GLU A 39 1.71 14.74 -6.48
CA GLU A 39 0.64 15.21 -7.38
C GLU A 39 -0.21 14.05 -7.92
N ARG A 40 0.41 12.91 -8.22
CA ARG A 40 -0.29 11.72 -8.71
C ARG A 40 -1.15 11.11 -7.60
N LEU A 41 -0.64 11.06 -6.37
CA LEU A 41 -1.41 10.61 -5.20
C LEU A 41 -2.66 11.46 -5.02
N ILE A 42 -2.50 12.78 -4.96
CA ILE A 42 -3.60 13.73 -4.75
C ILE A 42 -4.67 13.54 -5.83
N LYS A 43 -4.26 13.41 -7.09
CA LYS A 43 -5.19 13.14 -8.20
C LYS A 43 -5.97 11.83 -8.01
N ILE A 44 -5.30 10.74 -7.65
CA ILE A 44 -5.96 9.45 -7.39
C ILE A 44 -6.93 9.56 -6.23
N ILE A 45 -6.57 10.25 -5.13
CA ILE A 45 -7.46 10.46 -3.99
C ILE A 45 -8.70 11.25 -4.40
N ALA A 46 -8.55 12.30 -5.22
CA ALA A 46 -9.68 13.07 -5.73
C ALA A 46 -10.62 12.21 -6.59
N GLU A 47 -10.08 11.40 -7.51
CA GLU A 47 -10.84 10.46 -8.33
C GLU A 47 -11.59 9.41 -7.46
N LEU A 48 -10.97 8.93 -6.39
CA LEU A 48 -11.61 7.99 -5.45
C LEU A 48 -12.78 8.61 -4.69
N ILE A 49 -12.68 9.89 -4.33
CA ILE A 49 -13.77 10.63 -3.67
C ILE A 49 -14.92 10.85 -4.65
N GLU A 50 -14.62 11.29 -5.88
CA GLU A 50 -15.63 11.50 -6.92
C GLU A 50 -16.41 10.22 -7.24
N ASN A 51 -15.71 9.08 -7.27
CA ASN A 51 -16.31 7.77 -7.49
C ASN A 51 -17.01 7.18 -6.24
N GLY A 52 -17.05 7.91 -5.11
CA GLY A 52 -17.70 7.46 -3.87
C GLY A 52 -16.99 6.29 -3.16
N GLN A 53 -15.72 6.05 -3.49
CA GLN A 53 -14.92 4.96 -2.91
C GLN A 53 -14.14 5.37 -1.67
N LEU A 54 -14.02 6.68 -1.44
CA LEU A 54 -13.33 7.26 -0.29
C LEU A 54 -14.14 8.46 0.24
N ASN A 55 -14.37 8.53 1.55
CA ASN A 55 -15.04 9.68 2.13
C ASN A 55 -14.04 10.84 2.29
N ARG A 56 -14.40 12.03 1.79
CA ARG A 56 -13.55 13.22 1.91
C ARG A 56 -13.15 13.54 3.36
N SER A 57 -13.99 13.22 4.34
CA SER A 57 -13.71 13.44 5.77
C SER A 57 -12.59 12.58 6.33
N ASP A 58 -12.26 11.46 5.67
CA ASP A 58 -11.37 10.44 6.21
C ASP A 58 -9.91 10.71 5.83
N ILE A 59 -9.64 11.74 5.01
CA ILE A 59 -8.33 12.02 4.45
C ILE A 59 -8.04 13.53 4.38
N ASP A 60 -6.78 13.89 4.56
CA ASP A 60 -6.26 15.22 4.22
C ASP A 60 -5.90 15.25 2.73
N LEU A 61 -6.43 16.19 1.95
CA LEU A 61 -6.13 16.24 0.51
C LEU A 61 -4.74 16.79 0.20
N GLU A 62 -4.19 17.61 1.10
CA GLU A 62 -2.84 18.14 0.90
C GLU A 62 -1.80 17.06 1.19
N ASN A 63 -2.05 16.26 2.23
CA ASN A 63 -1.11 15.26 2.74
C ASN A 63 -1.80 13.91 3.05
N PRO A 64 -2.29 13.17 2.02
CA PRO A 64 -3.23 12.06 2.22
C PRO A 64 -2.73 10.89 3.06
N LEU A 65 -1.42 10.65 3.04
CA LEU A 65 -0.79 9.52 3.70
C LEU A 65 0.26 9.95 4.73
N GLU A 66 0.42 11.24 5.02
CA GLU A 66 1.50 11.75 5.89
C GLU A 66 1.47 11.14 7.29
N PHE A 67 0.30 10.75 7.78
CA PHE A 67 0.17 10.09 9.09
C PHE A 67 1.01 8.82 9.24
N ILE A 68 1.37 8.13 8.15
CA ILE A 68 2.19 6.91 8.19
C ILE A 68 3.69 7.21 8.35
N ILE A 69 4.10 8.44 8.08
CA ILE A 69 5.48 8.90 8.18
C ILE A 69 5.62 9.54 9.56
N ASN A 70 6.10 8.77 10.52
CA ASN A 70 6.21 9.19 11.91
C ASN A 70 7.33 8.43 12.63
N GLU A 71 7.63 8.83 13.87
CA GLU A 71 8.60 8.14 14.72
C GLU A 71 8.09 6.71 15.06
N GLY A 72 8.81 5.70 14.60
CA GLY A 72 8.39 4.29 14.69
C GLY A 72 7.53 3.81 13.50
N GLY A 73 7.05 4.73 12.68
CA GLY A 73 6.31 4.49 11.44
C GLY A 73 7.20 4.22 10.23
N ALA A 74 6.74 4.64 9.05
CA ALA A 74 7.48 4.56 7.80
C ALA A 74 8.49 5.70 7.66
N LYS A 75 9.58 5.43 6.93
CA LYS A 75 10.54 6.49 6.54
C LYS A 75 9.95 7.42 5.46
N ASP A 76 9.26 6.82 4.51
CA ASP A 76 8.62 7.45 3.36
C ASP A 76 7.50 6.54 2.82
N LEU A 77 6.79 6.99 1.78
CA LEU A 77 5.68 6.21 1.21
C LEU A 77 6.13 4.93 0.50
N ILE A 78 7.38 4.85 0.04
CA ILE A 78 7.93 3.66 -0.62
C ILE A 78 8.20 2.59 0.45
N ASP A 79 8.83 2.96 1.56
CA ASP A 79 9.03 2.11 2.74
C ASP A 79 7.68 1.60 3.27
N ALA A 80 6.71 2.51 3.43
CA ALA A 80 5.36 2.17 3.88
C ALA A 80 4.69 1.14 2.96
N ALA A 81 4.75 1.36 1.64
CA ALA A 81 4.13 0.48 0.65
C ALA A 81 4.73 -0.93 0.68
N TYR A 82 6.06 -1.06 0.75
CA TYR A 82 6.70 -2.38 0.85
C TYR A 82 6.35 -3.08 2.15
N ARG A 83 6.43 -2.39 3.29
CA ARG A 83 6.15 -2.98 4.61
C ARG A 83 4.67 -3.36 4.76
N PHE A 84 3.75 -2.55 4.26
CA PHE A 84 2.32 -2.88 4.22
C PHE A 84 2.07 -4.18 3.46
N CYS A 85 2.69 -4.35 2.29
CA CYS A 85 2.54 -5.58 1.50
C CYS A 85 3.24 -6.79 2.15
N ARG A 86 4.48 -6.61 2.61
CA ARG A 86 5.36 -7.66 3.13
C ARG A 86 4.78 -8.39 4.35
N TYR A 87 4.01 -7.68 5.18
CA TYR A 87 3.48 -8.21 6.44
C TYR A 87 2.00 -8.59 6.37
N GLU A 88 1.34 -8.48 5.22
CA GLU A 88 -0.04 -8.97 5.08
C GLU A 88 -0.07 -10.51 4.96
N SER A 89 -0.99 -11.14 5.70
CA SER A 89 -1.23 -12.57 5.56
C SER A 89 -1.75 -12.92 4.16
N GLY A 90 -1.09 -13.87 3.50
CA GLY A 90 -1.41 -14.32 2.15
C GLY A 90 -0.70 -13.57 1.03
N ALA A 91 0.10 -12.54 1.35
CA ALA A 91 1.06 -11.94 0.43
C ALA A 91 2.44 -12.60 0.62
N ASP A 92 2.69 -13.71 -0.08
CA ASP A 92 3.89 -14.54 0.16
C ASP A 92 5.16 -13.93 -0.42
N ILE A 93 5.05 -13.26 -1.57
CA ILE A 93 6.16 -12.58 -2.24
C ILE A 93 5.75 -11.14 -2.55
N THR A 94 6.58 -10.17 -2.16
CA THR A 94 6.43 -8.76 -2.59
C THR A 94 7.50 -8.43 -3.62
N LEU A 95 7.08 -8.11 -4.84
CA LEU A 95 8.01 -7.82 -5.92
C LEU A 95 8.48 -6.36 -5.88
N SER A 96 9.80 -6.15 -5.80
CA SER A 96 10.44 -4.85 -6.08
C SER A 96 11.11 -4.88 -7.46
N GLY A 97 11.16 -3.74 -8.15
CA GLY A 97 11.89 -3.59 -9.40
C GLY A 97 12.49 -2.20 -9.54
N THR A 98 13.75 -2.13 -9.94
CA THR A 98 14.47 -0.89 -10.21
C THR A 98 15.68 -1.18 -11.11
N GLY A 99 16.04 -0.22 -11.97
CA GLY A 99 17.29 -0.24 -12.74
C GLY A 99 18.44 0.51 -12.05
N ASP A 100 18.19 1.08 -10.88
CA ASP A 100 19.14 1.89 -10.11
C ASP A 100 19.59 1.15 -8.84
N ILE A 101 20.90 1.13 -8.58
CA ILE A 101 21.52 0.39 -7.47
C ILE A 101 21.22 0.99 -6.10
N GLU A 102 21.07 2.29 -5.99
CA GLU A 102 20.77 2.96 -4.72
C GLU A 102 19.30 2.75 -4.35
N HIS A 103 18.40 2.81 -5.34
CA HIS A 103 17.02 2.37 -5.14
C HIS A 103 16.93 0.90 -4.72
N LEU A 104 17.79 0.02 -5.29
CA LEU A 104 17.78 -1.40 -4.92
C LEU A 104 18.15 -1.59 -3.45
N LYS A 105 19.21 -0.91 -2.98
CA LYS A 105 19.61 -0.93 -1.57
C LYS A 105 18.49 -0.40 -0.66
N ALA A 106 17.87 0.72 -1.03
CA ALA A 106 16.76 1.30 -0.26
C ALA A 106 15.53 0.37 -0.18
N ASN A 107 15.21 -0.32 -1.27
CA ASN A 107 14.13 -1.33 -1.28
C ASN A 107 14.46 -2.49 -0.33
N ILE A 108 15.70 -2.99 -0.34
CA ILE A 108 16.17 -4.05 0.57
C ILE A 108 16.06 -3.60 2.03
N GLU A 109 16.50 -2.38 2.35
CA GLU A 109 16.38 -1.82 3.70
C GLU A 109 14.91 -1.76 4.15
N SER A 110 13.99 -1.38 3.26
CA SER A 110 12.55 -1.34 3.56
C SER A 110 12.02 -2.72 3.92
N PHE A 111 12.45 -3.78 3.21
CA PHE A 111 12.04 -5.15 3.50
C PHE A 111 12.62 -5.74 4.79
N LEU A 112 13.76 -5.22 5.26
CA LEU A 112 14.41 -5.65 6.49
C LEU A 112 13.85 -4.96 7.75
N ARG A 113 13.06 -3.90 7.58
CA ARG A 113 12.43 -3.17 8.69
C ARG A 113 11.28 -3.98 9.33
N PRO A 114 10.99 -3.75 10.62
CA PRO A 114 9.87 -4.38 11.30
C PRO A 114 8.51 -3.97 10.67
N PRO A 115 7.40 -4.64 11.04
CA PRO A 115 6.06 -4.22 10.63
C PRO A 115 5.79 -2.74 10.90
N LEU A 116 4.89 -2.14 10.12
CA LEU A 116 4.34 -0.81 10.45
C LEU A 116 3.57 -0.86 11.77
N PRO A 117 3.46 0.27 12.49
CA PRO A 117 2.61 0.37 13.67
C PRO A 117 1.18 -0.13 13.38
N LYS A 118 0.61 -0.88 14.32
CA LYS A 118 -0.71 -1.50 14.13
C LYS A 118 -1.81 -0.46 13.87
N ASP A 119 -1.73 0.69 14.55
CA ASP A 119 -2.72 1.75 14.43
C ASP A 119 -2.67 2.43 13.05
N ASP A 120 -1.47 2.61 12.49
CA ASP A 120 -1.28 3.13 11.13
C ASP A 120 -1.86 2.18 10.08
N VAL A 121 -1.59 0.88 10.24
CA VAL A 121 -2.15 -0.16 9.35
C VAL A 121 -3.67 -0.20 9.47
N LEU A 122 -4.23 -0.13 10.67
CA LEU A 122 -5.67 -0.12 10.87
C LEU A 122 -6.32 1.12 10.25
N LYS A 123 -5.70 2.29 10.42
CA LYS A 123 -6.16 3.54 9.80
C LYS A 123 -6.14 3.43 8.27
N LEU A 124 -5.06 2.93 7.67
CA LEU A 124 -5.00 2.64 6.23
C LEU A 124 -6.12 1.70 5.77
N LYS A 125 -6.33 0.59 6.50
CA LYS A 125 -7.38 -0.39 6.17
C LYS A 125 -8.76 0.25 6.20
N ASN A 126 -9.03 1.13 7.15
CA ASN A 126 -10.31 1.81 7.29
C ASN A 126 -10.55 2.88 6.21
N ILE A 127 -9.56 3.74 5.94
CA ILE A 127 -9.67 4.81 4.93
C ILE A 127 -9.97 4.21 3.54
N PHE A 128 -9.28 3.13 3.18
CA PHE A 128 -9.36 2.55 1.84
C PHE A 128 -10.25 1.29 1.76
N GLN A 129 -11.10 1.05 2.76
CA GLN A 129 -11.88 -0.20 2.86
C GLN A 129 -12.81 -0.49 1.69
N ASN A 130 -13.24 0.56 0.98
CA ASN A 130 -14.20 0.53 -0.15
C ASN A 130 -13.53 0.73 -1.52
N VAL A 131 -12.20 0.85 -1.57
CA VAL A 131 -11.48 1.07 -2.82
C VAL A 131 -11.22 -0.25 -3.54
N ASP A 132 -11.68 -0.33 -4.79
CA ASP A 132 -11.48 -1.49 -5.67
C ASP A 132 -10.94 -1.16 -7.07
N SER A 133 -10.92 0.12 -7.44
CA SER A 133 -10.62 0.62 -8.78
C SER A 133 -9.12 0.85 -9.05
N VAL A 134 -8.32 1.06 -8.00
CA VAL A 134 -6.89 1.37 -8.14
C VAL A 134 -6.07 0.10 -8.37
N SER A 135 -5.45 -0.04 -9.52
CA SER A 135 -4.51 -1.14 -9.78
C SER A 135 -3.33 -0.68 -10.62
N GLY A 136 -2.12 -0.73 -10.05
CA GLY A 136 -0.89 -0.48 -10.82
C GLY A 136 -0.71 0.94 -11.38
N GLN A 137 -1.50 1.92 -10.92
CA GLN A 137 -1.60 3.30 -11.44
C GLN A 137 -0.63 4.32 -10.82
#